data_AF-Q9XT66-F1
#
_entry.id   AF-Q9XT66-F1
#
_cell.length_a   1.000
_cell.length_b   1.000
_cell.length_c   1.000
_cell.angle_alpha   90.00
_cell.angle_beta   90.00
_cell.angle_gamma   90.00
#
_symmetry.space_group_name_H-M   'P 1'
#
loop_
_entity.id
_entity.type
_entity.pdbx_description
1 polymer ?
#
loop_
_entity_poly.entity_id
_entity_poly.type
_entity_poly.pdbx_seq_one_letter_code
_entity_poly.pdbx_strand_id
1 'polypeptide(L)' 'EEDQRVIELVQKYGPKRWSVIAKHLKGRIGKQCRERWHNHLNPEVKKTSWTEEEDRIIYQAHK' A
#
# COMPACT_ATOMS: atom_id res chain seq x y z
N GLU A 1 -3.92 14.74 -5.16
CA GLU A 1 -2.65 15.12 -5.83
C GLU A 1 -1.47 14.27 -5.36
N GLU A 2 -1.21 14.18 -4.04
CA GLU A 2 -0.09 13.36 -3.51
C GLU A 2 -0.22 11.86 -3.84
N ASP A 3 -1.40 11.26 -3.68
CA ASP A 3 -1.63 9.84 -3.98
C ASP A 3 -1.33 9.48 -5.44
N GLN A 4 -1.76 10.34 -6.37
CA GLN A 4 -1.48 10.17 -7.79
C GLN A 4 0.04 10.15 -8.05
N ARG A 5 0.77 11.04 -7.37
CA ARG A 5 2.22 11.11 -7.47
C ARG A 5 2.91 9.90 -6.85
N VAL A 6 2.39 9.35 -5.75
CA VAL A 6 2.86 8.07 -5.19
C VAL A 6 2.64 6.95 -6.19
N ILE A 7 1.47 6.88 -6.84
CA ILE A 7 1.16 5.86 -7.86
C ILE A 7 2.15 5.93 -9.02
N GLU A 8 2.36 7.11 -9.59
CA GLU A 8 3.30 7.33 -10.69
C GLU A 8 4.74 6.96 -10.32
N LEU A 9 5.19 7.36 -9.14
CA LEU A 9 6.53 7.05 -8.65
C LEU A 9 6.71 5.56 -8.36
N VAL A 10 5.67 4.87 -7.88
CA VAL A 10 5.69 3.42 -7.69
C VAL A 10 5.69 2.69 -9.03
N GLN A 11 4.93 3.14 -10.02
CA GLN A 11 5.00 2.60 -11.38
C GLN A 11 6.40 2.77 -11.99
N LYS A 12 7.04 3.91 -11.73
CA LYS A 12 8.39 4.22 -12.24
C LYS A 12 9.52 3.46 -11.54
N TYR A 13 9.49 3.36 -10.20
CA TYR A 13 10.61 2.84 -9.40
C TYR A 13 10.34 1.47 -8.75
N GLY A 14 9.11 0.97 -8.82
CA GLY A 14 8.64 -0.23 -8.16
C GLY A 14 8.33 -0.04 -6.66
N PRO A 15 7.47 -0.89 -6.06
CA PRO A 15 7.01 -0.79 -4.67
C PRO A 15 8.05 -1.35 -3.67
N LYS A 16 9.32 -1.00 -3.84
CA LYS A 16 10.43 -1.43 -2.96
C LYS A 16 11.36 -0.27 -2.59
N ARG A 17 11.45 0.75 -3.43
CA ARG A 17 12.42 1.86 -3.30
C ARG A 17 11.81 3.09 -2.61
N TRP A 18 11.21 2.89 -1.44
CA TRP A 18 10.44 3.92 -0.74
C TRP A 18 11.23 5.18 -0.38
N SER A 19 12.51 5.03 -0.01
CA SER A 19 13.39 6.17 0.25
C SER A 19 13.64 7.03 -1.00
N VAL A 20 13.61 6.43 -2.20
CA VAL A 20 13.72 7.17 -3.47
C VAL A 20 12.42 7.87 -3.80
N ILE A 21 11.28 7.18 -3.63
CA ILE A 21 9.94 7.75 -3.85
C ILE A 21 9.73 8.98 -2.95
N ALA A 22 10.06 8.87 -1.67
CA ALA A 22 9.91 9.97 -0.71
C ALA A 22 10.74 11.22 -1.07
N LYS A 23 11.90 11.08 -1.71
CA LYS A 23 12.70 12.24 -2.17
C LYS A 23 11.95 13.12 -3.19
N HIS A 24 10.95 12.57 -3.87
CA HIS A 24 10.13 13.29 -4.85
C HIS A 24 8.86 13.90 -4.23
N LEU A 25 8.62 13.68 -2.92
CA LEU A 25 7.46 14.13 -2.18
C LEU A 25 7.92 14.97 -0.99
N LYS A 26 7.70 16.29 -1.08
CA LYS A 26 8.15 17.25 -0.07
C LYS A 26 7.50 16.93 1.28
N GLY A 27 8.32 16.78 2.33
CA GLY A 27 7.84 16.53 3.70
C GLY A 27 7.38 15.10 3.98
N ARG A 28 7.56 14.17 3.04
CA ARG A 28 7.24 12.75 3.24
C ARG A 28 8.50 11.92 3.44
N ILE A 29 8.36 10.86 4.24
CA ILE A 29 9.41 9.84 4.42
C ILE A 29 9.01 8.52 3.78
N GLY A 30 10.00 7.65 3.53
CA GLY A 30 9.78 6.37 2.87
C GLY A 30 8.74 5.49 3.57
N LYS A 31 8.70 5.49 4.91
CA LYS A 31 7.69 4.77 5.70
C LYS A 31 6.27 5.18 5.32
N GLN A 32 5.99 6.49 5.23
CA GLN A 32 4.67 7.02 4.89
C GLN A 32 4.26 6.63 3.45
N CYS A 33 5.20 6.71 2.51
CA CYS A 33 4.94 6.32 1.11
C CYS A 33 4.61 4.82 1.01
N ARG A 34 5.37 3.98 1.72
CA ARG A 34 5.15 2.53 1.81
C ARG A 34 3.77 2.22 2.36
N GLU A 35 3.44 2.79 3.52
CA GLU A 35 2.17 2.56 4.21
C GLU A 35 0.99 2.99 3.33
N ARG A 36 1.09 4.18 2.72
CA ARG A 36 0.06 4.67 1.81
C ARG A 36 -0.17 3.73 0.62
N TRP A 37 0.92 3.25 0.00
CA TRP A 37 0.82 2.31 -1.11
C TRP A 37 0.17 1.00 -0.70
N HIS A 38 0.75 0.29 0.28
CA HIS A 38 0.30 -1.06 0.61
C HIS A 38 -1.09 -1.11 1.24
N ASN A 39 -1.52 -0.05 1.92
CA ASN A 39 -2.83 -0.06 2.59
C ASN A 39 -3.95 0.49 1.70
N HIS A 40 -3.63 1.41 0.77
CA HIS A 40 -4.68 2.17 0.08
C HIS A 40 -4.52 2.29 -1.44
N LEU A 41 -3.30 2.36 -1.97
CA LEU A 41 -3.09 2.65 -3.40
C LEU A 41 -2.77 1.41 -4.25
N ASN A 42 -2.28 0.33 -3.65
CA ASN A 42 -2.03 -0.91 -4.37
C ASN A 42 -3.36 -1.49 -4.89
N PRO A 43 -3.53 -1.66 -6.22
CA PRO A 43 -4.77 -2.19 -6.79
C PRO A 43 -5.06 -3.64 -6.37
N GLU A 44 -4.06 -4.39 -5.92
CA GLU A 44 -4.23 -5.76 -5.43
C GLU A 44 -4.95 -5.84 -4.07
N VAL A 45 -5.08 -4.70 -3.37
CA VAL A 45 -5.78 -4.64 -2.09
C VAL A 45 -7.28 -4.68 -2.34
N LYS A 46 -7.93 -5.79 -1.99
CA LYS A 46 -9.40 -5.91 -1.96
C LYS A 46 -9.95 -5.01 -0.86
N LYS A 47 -10.82 -4.06 -1.25
CA LYS A 47 -11.49 -3.11 -0.34
C LYS A 47 -12.96 -3.48 -0.06
N THR A 48 -13.34 -4.71 -0.40
CA THR A 48 -14.67 -5.26 -0.16
C THR A 48 -14.71 -5.93 1.21
N SER A 49 -15.93 -6.19 1.70
CA SER A 49 -16.13 -7.07 2.84
C SER A 49 -15.46 -8.42 2.59
N TRP A 50 -15.01 -9.05 3.67
CA TRP A 50 -14.48 -10.41 3.61
C TRP A 50 -15.60 -11.39 3.30
N THR A 51 -15.24 -12.46 2.61
CA THR A 51 -16.12 -13.60 2.42
C THR A 51 -16.15 -14.46 3.68
N GLU A 52 -17.23 -15.23 3.87
CA GLU A 52 -17.32 -16.15 5.02
C GLU A 52 -16.16 -17.14 5.07
N GLU A 53 -15.59 -17.52 3.92
CA GLU A 53 -14.42 -18.40 3.87
C GLU A 53 -13.15 -17.68 4.36
N GLU A 54 -12.94 -16.43 3.94
CA GLU A 54 -11.82 -15.62 4.44
C GLU A 54 -11.94 -15.40 5.96
N ASP A 55 -13.13 -15.12 6.48
CA ASP A 55 -13.41 -15.03 7.92
C ASP A 55 -13.06 -16.34 8.66
N ARG A 56 -13.47 -17.49 8.12
CA ARG A 56 -13.16 -18.80 8.72
C ARG A 56 -11.66 -19.06 8.80
N ILE A 57 -10.91 -18.78 7.73
CA ILE A 57 -9.46 -18.94 7.68
C ILE A 57 -8.80 -18.08 8.77
N ILE A 58 -9.25 -16.84 8.92
CA ILE A 58 -8.67 -15.88 9.87
C ILE A 58 -8.97 -16.26 11.30
N TYR A 59 -10.19 -16.76 11.58
CA TYR A 59 -10.54 -17.33 12.88
C TYR A 59 -9.66 -18.54 13.23
N GLN A 60 -9.44 -19.46 12.29
CA GLN A 60 -8.58 -20.63 12.52
C GLN A 60 -7.12 -20.26 12.77
N ALA A 61 -6.59 -19.25 12.07
CA ALA A 61 -5.22 -18.80 12.24
C ALA A 61 -4.94 -18.08 13.58
N HIS A 62 -5.99 -17.61 14.28
CA HIS A 62 -5.87 -16.95 15.59
C HIS A 62 -5.97 -17.92 16.78
N LYS A 63 -6.12 -19.23 16.53
CA LYS A 63 -6.18 -20.26 17.57
C LYS A 63 -4.78 -20.80 17.88
#